data_AF-A0A9R0VVQ2-F1
#
_entry.id   AF-A0A9R0VVQ2-F1
#
_cell.length_a   1.000
_cell.length_b   1.000
_cell.length_c   1.000
_cell.angle_alpha   90.00
_cell.angle_beta   90.00
_cell.angle_gamma   90.00
#
_symmetry.space_group_name_H-M   'P 1'
#
loop_
_entity.id
_entity.type
_entity.pdbx_description
1 polymer ?
#
loop_
_entity_poly.entity_id
_entity_poly.type
_entity_poly.pdbx_seq_one_letter_code
_entity_poly.pdbx_strand_id
1 'polypeptide(L)'
;MEPVEKCLRDAKMDKSTVHDVVLVGGSTRIPRVQQLLQDFFNGKELCKSINPDEAVAYGAAVQAAILTGEGNEKVQDLLLLDVTPLSQGLETAGGVMTVLIPRNTTIPTKKEQVFSTYSNNLLGKFELSGIPPAPRGVPQITVCFDIDANGILNVSAEDKTTGQKNKITITNDKGRLSKEDIEKMVQEAEKYKAEDEEHKKKVDSKNALENYAYNMRNTIKDDKIASKLPEADKKKIEDAIDGAITWLDNNQLAEAEEFDDKMKELEGICNPIIAKMYQGAGAEMPGGMDEDAPASAAGGSSGPGPKIEEVD
;
A
#
# COMPACT_ATOMS: atom_id res chain seq x y z
N MET A 1 7.20 31.03 8.04
CA MET A 1 6.30 30.99 6.88
C MET A 1 7.02 31.14 5.54
N GLU A 2 8.35 31.26 5.52
CA GLU A 2 9.16 31.50 4.30
C GLU A 2 8.87 30.55 3.12
N PRO A 3 8.69 29.22 3.30
CA PRO A 3 8.36 28.34 2.17
C PRO A 3 7.02 28.68 1.49
N VAL A 4 6.02 29.10 2.27
CA VAL A 4 4.69 29.48 1.78
C VAL A 4 4.79 30.79 0.97
N GLU A 5 5.53 31.78 1.48
CA GLU A 5 5.79 33.03 0.77
C GLU A 5 6.52 32.80 -0.56
N LYS A 6 7.52 31.91 -0.55
CA LYS A 6 8.26 31.54 -1.75
C LYS A 6 7.36 30.87 -2.79
N CYS A 7 6.48 29.96 -2.35
CA CYS A 7 5.50 29.30 -3.22
C CYS A 7 4.56 30.33 -3.88
N LEU A 8 3.96 31.24 -3.11
CA LEU A 8 3.09 32.29 -3.65
C LEU A 8 3.81 33.21 -4.64
N ARG A 9 5.07 33.58 -4.34
CA ARG A 9 5.91 34.39 -5.24
C ARG A 9 6.18 33.67 -6.56
N ASP A 10 6.55 32.40 -6.49
CA ASP A 10 6.81 31.57 -7.67
C ASP A 10 5.54 31.38 -8.51
N ALA A 11 4.38 31.21 -7.86
CA ALA A 11 3.07 31.14 -8.50
C ALA A 11 2.57 32.51 -9.02
N LYS A 12 3.24 33.61 -8.65
CA LYS A 12 2.81 35.00 -8.91
C LYS A 12 1.39 35.28 -8.41
N MET A 13 1.04 34.68 -7.26
CA MET A 13 -0.26 34.82 -6.63
C MET A 13 -0.18 35.68 -5.39
N ASP A 14 -1.18 36.53 -5.20
CA ASP A 14 -1.37 37.21 -3.92
C ASP A 14 -2.05 36.27 -2.93
N LYS A 15 -1.69 36.36 -1.64
CA LYS A 15 -2.28 35.49 -0.62
C LYS A 15 -3.80 35.64 -0.48
N SER A 16 -4.38 36.76 -0.90
CA SER A 16 -5.83 36.99 -0.91
C SER A 16 -6.57 36.19 -1.97
N THR A 17 -5.89 35.74 -3.04
CA THR A 17 -6.50 34.95 -4.11
C THR A 17 -6.52 33.45 -3.81
N VAL A 18 -5.89 33.01 -2.72
CA VAL A 18 -6.01 31.65 -2.22
C VAL A 18 -7.42 31.47 -1.66
N HIS A 19 -8.19 30.53 -2.21
CA HIS A 19 -9.56 30.27 -1.77
C HIS A 19 -9.57 29.45 -0.48
N ASP A 20 -8.88 28.31 -0.50
CA ASP A 20 -8.85 27.35 0.59
C ASP A 20 -7.41 27.08 1.06
N VAL A 21 -7.26 26.84 2.35
CA VAL A 21 -5.99 26.38 2.96
C VAL A 21 -6.22 24.99 3.53
N VAL A 22 -5.74 23.98 2.82
CA VAL A 22 -5.87 22.56 3.19
C VAL A 22 -4.68 22.13 4.03
N LEU A 23 -4.94 21.47 5.16
CA LEU A 23 -3.91 20.94 6.06
C LEU A 23 -3.79 19.43 5.90
N VAL A 24 -2.56 18.94 5.72
CA VAL A 24 -2.26 17.51 5.56
C VAL A 24 -1.05 17.14 6.44
N GLY A 25 -1.11 15.96 7.05
CA GLY A 25 -0.13 15.42 8.00
C GLY A 25 -0.44 15.75 9.45
N GLY A 26 -0.29 14.79 10.36
CA GLY A 26 -0.65 14.91 11.77
C GLY A 26 -0.04 16.10 12.51
N SER A 27 1.17 16.55 12.13
CA SER A 27 1.80 17.75 12.70
C SER A 27 1.01 19.05 12.48
N THR A 28 0.11 19.09 11.49
CA THR A 28 -0.77 20.24 11.24
C THR A 28 -1.88 20.38 12.29
N ARG A 29 -2.08 19.38 13.16
CA ARG A 29 -3.01 19.45 14.30
C ARG A 29 -2.50 20.37 15.42
N ILE A 30 -1.21 20.72 15.41
CA ILE A 30 -0.62 21.61 16.42
C ILE A 30 -1.29 23.00 16.34
N PRO A 31 -1.94 23.50 17.41
CA PRO A 31 -2.67 24.77 17.38
C PRO A 31 -1.80 25.95 16.95
N ARG A 32 -0.52 25.94 17.34
CA ARG A 32 0.42 27.00 16.96
C ARG A 32 0.70 27.02 15.45
N VAL A 33 0.77 25.86 14.79
CA VAL A 33 0.96 25.77 13.34
C VAL A 33 -0.25 26.32 12.61
N GLN A 34 -1.45 25.95 13.05
CA GLN A 34 -2.70 26.46 12.48
C GLN A 34 -2.83 27.97 12.67
N GLN A 35 -2.53 28.49 13.85
CA GLN A 35 -2.57 29.92 14.11
C GLN A 35 -1.58 30.69 13.23
N LEU A 36 -0.35 30.20 13.07
CA LEU A 36 0.63 30.84 12.19
C LEU A 36 0.17 30.90 10.73
N LEU A 37 -0.55 29.87 10.25
CA LEU A 37 -1.14 29.84 8.92
C LEU A 37 -2.32 30.80 8.79
N GLN A 38 -3.22 30.83 9.79
CA GLN A 38 -4.34 31.77 9.83
C GLN A 38 -3.84 33.21 9.82
N ASP A 39 -2.90 33.56 10.69
CA ASP A 39 -2.28 34.88 10.76
C ASP A 39 -1.65 35.26 9.41
N PHE A 40 -0.95 34.31 8.78
CA PHE A 40 -0.32 34.52 7.47
C PHE A 40 -1.35 34.84 6.38
N PHE A 41 -2.45 34.09 6.34
CA PHE A 41 -3.56 34.26 5.40
C PHE A 41 -4.64 35.24 5.89
N ASN A 42 -4.27 36.24 6.70
CA ASN A 42 -5.15 37.33 7.16
C ASN A 42 -6.41 36.87 7.90
N GLY A 43 -6.29 35.85 8.75
CA GLY A 43 -7.40 35.29 9.53
C GLY A 43 -8.33 34.35 8.75
N LYS A 44 -7.96 33.94 7.54
CA LYS A 44 -8.73 32.98 6.73
C LYS A 44 -8.95 31.67 7.51
N GLU A 45 -10.17 31.15 7.46
CA GLU A 45 -10.49 29.85 8.03
C GLU A 45 -9.77 28.72 7.28
N LEU A 46 -9.16 27.80 8.04
CA LEU A 46 -8.47 26.64 7.47
C LEU A 46 -9.49 25.55 7.15
N CYS A 47 -9.30 24.83 6.04
CA CYS A 47 -10.17 23.75 5.64
C CYS A 47 -10.08 22.58 6.64
N LYS A 48 -11.22 22.23 7.25
CA LYS A 48 -11.36 21.15 8.24
C LYS A 48 -12.13 19.94 7.73
N SER A 49 -12.66 19.99 6.50
CA SER A 49 -13.44 18.89 5.93
C SER A 49 -12.58 17.73 5.43
N ILE A 50 -11.25 17.87 5.47
CA ILE A 50 -10.29 16.89 4.97
C ILE A 50 -9.57 16.24 6.16
N ASN A 51 -9.54 14.91 6.18
CA ASN A 51 -8.77 14.16 7.17
C ASN A 51 -7.26 14.32 6.88
N PRO A 52 -6.47 14.96 7.75
CA PRO A 52 -5.07 15.24 7.47
C PRO A 52 -4.19 13.99 7.42
N ASP A 53 -4.61 12.88 8.02
CA ASP A 53 -3.80 11.66 8.10
C ASP A 53 -4.05 10.71 6.92
N GLU A 54 -5.23 10.80 6.28
CA GLU A 54 -5.65 9.89 5.21
C GLU A 54 -5.66 10.54 3.82
N ALA A 55 -5.70 11.88 3.73
CA ALA A 55 -5.85 12.59 2.46
C ALA A 55 -4.81 12.19 1.40
N VAL A 56 -3.56 11.94 1.81
CA VAL A 56 -2.50 11.51 0.90
C VAL A 56 -2.78 10.11 0.35
N ALA A 57 -3.21 9.18 1.20
CA ALA A 57 -3.54 7.82 0.79
C ALA A 57 -4.75 7.79 -0.15
N TYR A 58 -5.78 8.59 0.14
CA TYR A 58 -6.92 8.77 -0.77
C TYR A 58 -6.49 9.30 -2.14
N GLY A 59 -5.66 10.34 -2.19
CA GLY A 59 -5.13 10.88 -3.44
C GLY A 59 -4.32 9.85 -4.23
N ALA A 60 -3.50 9.05 -3.55
CA ALA A 60 -2.74 7.96 -4.17
C ALA A 60 -3.66 6.87 -4.74
N ALA A 61 -4.74 6.51 -4.06
CA ALA A 61 -5.73 5.56 -4.55
C ALA A 61 -6.46 6.09 -5.80
N VAL A 62 -6.82 7.38 -5.84
CA VAL A 62 -7.38 8.02 -7.03
C VAL A 62 -6.40 7.98 -8.20
N GLN A 63 -5.12 8.28 -7.96
CA GLN A 63 -4.09 8.18 -8.99
C GLN A 63 -3.91 6.73 -9.49
N ALA A 64 -3.96 5.74 -8.60
CA ALA A 64 -3.91 4.33 -8.99
C ALA A 64 -5.10 3.96 -9.89
N ALA A 65 -6.32 4.39 -9.54
CA ALA A 65 -7.52 4.18 -10.35
C ALA A 65 -7.42 4.79 -11.76
N ILE A 66 -6.86 6.01 -11.86
CA ILE A 66 -6.58 6.65 -13.16
C ILE A 66 -5.60 5.80 -13.99
N LEU A 67 -4.54 5.27 -13.36
CA LEU A 67 -3.53 4.46 -14.06
C LEU A 67 -4.03 3.07 -14.47
N THR A 68 -4.93 2.46 -13.70
CA THR A 68 -5.52 1.15 -14.01
C THR A 68 -6.73 1.24 -14.94
N GLY A 69 -7.27 2.45 -15.16
CA GLY A 69 -8.54 2.63 -15.87
C GLY A 69 -9.77 2.17 -15.08
N GLU A 70 -9.60 1.89 -13.79
CA GLU A 70 -10.69 1.52 -12.89
C GLU A 70 -11.36 2.78 -12.29
N GLY A 71 -12.64 2.67 -11.90
CA GLY A 71 -13.40 3.78 -11.31
C GLY A 71 -14.48 4.33 -12.23
N ASN A 72 -15.06 5.47 -11.83
CA ASN A 72 -16.16 6.10 -12.57
C ASN A 72 -15.63 7.11 -13.60
N GLU A 73 -16.52 7.57 -14.49
CA GLU A 73 -16.19 8.56 -15.53
C GLU A 73 -15.54 9.82 -14.95
N LYS A 74 -15.99 10.27 -13.76
CA LYS A 74 -15.44 11.47 -13.10
C LYS A 74 -13.97 11.32 -12.73
N VAL A 75 -13.52 10.12 -12.36
CA VAL A 75 -12.11 9.85 -12.04
C VAL A 75 -11.29 9.79 -13.33
N GLN A 76 -11.84 9.22 -14.40
CA GLN A 76 -11.17 9.13 -15.69
C GLN A 76 -10.98 10.49 -16.38
N ASP A 77 -11.87 11.46 -16.10
CA ASP A 77 -11.77 12.83 -16.60
C ASP A 77 -10.75 13.70 -15.82
N LEU A 78 -10.12 13.18 -14.76
CA LEU A 78 -9.12 13.92 -14.00
C LEU A 78 -7.78 13.98 -14.75
N LEU A 79 -7.37 15.18 -15.13
CA LEU A 79 -6.03 15.45 -15.64
C LEU A 79 -5.16 16.09 -14.56
N LEU A 80 -4.11 15.40 -14.15
CA LEU A 80 -3.10 15.92 -13.23
C LEU A 80 -1.88 16.43 -14.00
N LEU A 81 -1.46 17.66 -13.70
CA LEU A 81 -0.22 18.25 -14.20
C LEU A 81 0.62 18.67 -13.00
N ASP A 82 1.75 17.99 -12.82
CA ASP A 82 2.69 18.27 -11.74
C ASP A 82 3.92 19.03 -12.26
N VAL A 83 4.82 19.46 -11.37
CA VAL A 83 6.03 20.23 -11.68
C VAL A 83 7.27 19.66 -11.00
N THR A 84 8.45 19.91 -11.58
CA THR A 84 9.72 19.61 -10.89
C THR A 84 10.03 20.65 -9.80
N PRO A 85 10.37 20.27 -8.56
CA PRO A 85 10.54 21.23 -7.46
C PRO A 85 11.88 21.97 -7.48
N LEU A 86 12.85 21.50 -8.26
CA LEU A 86 14.23 22.03 -8.29
C LEU A 86 14.68 22.33 -9.72
N SER A 87 15.44 23.41 -9.87
CA SER A 87 16.05 23.76 -11.14
C SER A 87 17.14 22.74 -11.49
N GLN A 88 17.02 22.11 -12.65
CA GLN A 88 18.01 21.19 -13.19
C GLN A 88 18.91 21.94 -14.17
N GLY A 89 20.21 21.70 -14.06
CA GLY A 89 21.20 22.38 -14.87
C GLY A 89 22.55 21.67 -14.81
N LEU A 90 23.51 22.23 -15.54
CA LEU A 90 24.89 21.74 -15.53
C LEU A 90 25.85 22.86 -15.21
N GLU A 91 26.93 22.50 -14.53
CA GLU A 91 28.03 23.42 -14.28
C GLU A 91 28.78 23.68 -15.59
N THR A 92 28.91 24.96 -15.94
CA THR A 92 29.66 25.42 -17.11
C THR A 92 30.98 26.04 -16.66
N ALA A 93 31.89 26.24 -17.62
CA ALA A 93 33.20 26.81 -17.34
C ALA A 93 33.10 28.14 -16.56
N GLY A 94 33.92 28.26 -15.51
CA GLY A 94 33.84 29.38 -14.57
C GLY A 94 33.04 29.09 -13.29
N GLY A 95 32.61 27.84 -13.08
CA GLY A 95 31.91 27.42 -11.86
C GLY A 95 30.46 27.91 -11.78
N VAL A 96 29.88 28.28 -12.94
CA VAL A 96 28.52 28.82 -13.02
C VAL A 96 27.57 27.72 -13.46
N MET A 97 26.52 27.49 -12.68
CA MET A 97 25.43 26.60 -13.06
C MET A 97 24.58 27.23 -14.15
N THR A 98 24.55 26.61 -15.33
CA THR A 98 23.58 26.93 -16.39
C THR A 98 22.32 26.08 -16.15
N VAL A 99 21.20 26.73 -15.87
CA VAL A 99 19.90 26.07 -15.67
C VAL A 99 19.26 25.75 -17.02
N LEU A 100 18.89 24.48 -17.23
CA LEU A 100 18.20 24.01 -18.44
C LEU A 100 16.69 23.83 -18.20
N ILE A 101 16.32 23.26 -17.05
CA ILE A 101 14.92 23.12 -16.63
C ILE A 101 14.74 23.90 -15.33
N PRO A 102 14.09 25.07 -15.34
CA PRO A 102 13.81 25.81 -14.11
C PRO A 102 12.90 25.03 -13.16
N ARG A 103 13.02 25.28 -11.84
CA ARG A 103 12.04 24.78 -10.86
C ARG A 103 10.63 25.25 -11.23
N ASN A 104 9.63 24.48 -10.83
CA ASN A 104 8.21 24.66 -11.12
C ASN A 104 7.87 24.52 -12.63
N THR A 105 8.74 23.92 -13.43
CA THR A 105 8.41 23.53 -14.81
C THR A 105 7.51 22.29 -14.78
N THR A 106 6.40 22.32 -15.53
CA THR A 106 5.47 21.19 -15.68
C THR A 106 6.18 19.94 -16.20
N ILE A 107 5.87 18.78 -15.63
CA ILE A 107 6.38 17.47 -16.03
C ILE A 107 5.26 16.62 -16.66
N PRO A 108 5.58 15.72 -17.60
CA PRO A 108 6.90 15.45 -18.17
C PRO A 108 7.42 16.60 -19.07
N THR A 109 8.73 16.83 -19.09
CA THR A 109 9.35 17.89 -19.91
C THR A 109 10.74 17.50 -20.40
N LYS A 110 11.05 17.95 -21.62
CA LYS A 110 12.34 17.75 -22.29
C LYS A 110 12.94 19.08 -22.72
N LYS A 111 14.22 19.30 -22.42
CA LYS A 111 14.98 20.48 -22.85
C LYS A 111 16.33 20.06 -23.43
N GLU A 112 16.66 20.64 -24.58
CA GLU A 112 17.91 20.41 -25.29
C GLU A 112 18.67 21.72 -25.43
N GLN A 113 19.98 21.68 -25.16
CA GLN A 113 20.86 22.82 -25.37
C GLN A 113 22.19 22.36 -25.95
N VAL A 114 22.69 23.10 -26.93
CA VAL A 114 23.99 22.84 -27.57
C VAL A 114 25.09 23.52 -26.76
N PHE A 115 26.08 22.73 -26.36
CA PHE A 115 27.31 23.17 -25.70
C PHE A 115 28.50 22.94 -26.64
N SER A 116 29.53 23.75 -26.45
CA SER A 116 30.81 23.58 -27.12
C SER A 116 31.93 23.48 -26.07
N THR A 117 33.04 22.86 -26.45
CA THR A 117 34.15 22.59 -25.52
C THR A 117 34.78 23.88 -25.00
N TYR A 118 34.90 23.98 -23.68
CA TYR A 118 35.62 25.06 -22.99
C TYR A 118 36.67 24.45 -22.05
N SER A 119 37.81 25.12 -21.88
CA SER A 119 38.91 24.65 -21.03
C SER A 119 38.76 25.09 -19.57
N ASN A 120 38.73 24.16 -18.60
CA ASN A 120 39.49 24.14 -17.31
C ASN A 120 38.98 23.16 -16.22
N ASN A 121 39.67 23.19 -15.07
CA ASN A 121 39.89 22.22 -13.98
C ASN A 121 38.66 21.49 -13.35
N LEU A 122 38.91 20.24 -12.92
CA LEU A 122 37.93 19.17 -12.70
C LEU A 122 37.51 18.98 -11.23
N LEU A 123 36.21 19.03 -10.92
CA LEU A 123 35.65 18.70 -9.59
C LEU A 123 34.65 17.52 -9.61
N GLY A 124 34.24 17.07 -10.80
CA GLY A 124 33.40 15.89 -11.06
C GLY A 124 33.30 15.67 -12.57
N LYS A 125 33.25 14.42 -13.04
CA LYS A 125 33.52 14.09 -14.46
C LYS A 125 32.35 13.36 -15.11
N PHE A 126 31.79 13.96 -16.14
CA PHE A 126 30.97 13.30 -17.16
C PHE A 126 31.85 13.16 -18.41
N GLU A 127 32.25 11.94 -18.77
CA GLU A 127 33.05 11.70 -19.98
C GLU A 127 32.15 11.28 -21.14
N LEU A 128 31.92 12.20 -22.07
CA LEU A 128 31.50 11.84 -23.42
C LEU A 128 32.74 11.34 -24.17
N SER A 129 33.00 10.02 -24.10
CA SER A 129 34.10 9.37 -24.81
C SER A 129 33.73 9.11 -26.28
N GLY A 130 34.73 8.93 -27.15
CA GLY A 130 34.53 8.57 -28.56
C GLY A 130 34.48 9.75 -29.56
N ILE A 131 34.62 11.00 -29.10
CA ILE A 131 34.68 12.17 -29.99
C ILE A 131 36.04 12.23 -30.71
N PRO A 132 36.08 12.19 -32.06
CA PRO A 132 37.32 12.32 -32.82
C PRO A 132 37.94 13.72 -32.63
N PRO A 133 39.28 13.86 -32.64
CA PRO A 133 39.93 15.17 -32.51
C PRO A 133 39.46 16.14 -33.61
N ALA A 134 38.89 17.28 -33.20
CA ALA A 134 38.42 18.32 -34.11
C ALA A 134 38.85 19.71 -33.60
N PRO A 135 38.96 20.73 -34.49
CA PRO A 135 39.28 22.09 -34.09
C PRO A 135 38.29 22.63 -33.03
N ARG A 136 38.75 23.53 -32.16
CA ARG A 136 37.91 24.15 -31.13
C ARG A 136 36.65 24.77 -31.76
N GLY A 137 35.49 24.51 -31.15
CA GLY A 137 34.20 25.01 -31.65
C GLY A 137 33.53 24.13 -32.70
N VAL A 138 34.22 23.12 -33.23
CA VAL A 138 33.68 22.22 -34.26
C VAL A 138 32.77 21.13 -33.66
N PRO A 139 33.14 20.43 -32.56
CA PRO A 139 32.21 19.52 -31.90
C PRO A 139 30.99 20.28 -31.37
N GLN A 140 29.80 19.83 -31.75
CA GLN A 140 28.52 20.36 -31.27
C GLN A 140 27.86 19.31 -30.39
N ILE A 141 28.04 19.45 -29.07
CA ILE A 141 27.50 18.52 -28.10
C ILE A 141 26.11 19.01 -27.69
N THR A 142 25.07 18.31 -28.10
CA THR A 142 23.71 18.55 -27.64
C THR A 142 23.48 17.77 -26.37
N VAL A 143 23.25 18.47 -25.26
CA VAL A 143 22.86 17.87 -24.00
C VAL A 143 21.35 18.01 -23.85
N CYS A 144 20.69 16.90 -23.55
CA CYS A 144 19.26 16.79 -23.35
C CYS A 144 18.98 16.40 -21.91
N PHE A 145 18.09 17.13 -21.26
CA PHE A 145 17.52 16.84 -19.95
C PHE A 145 16.06 16.47 -20.17
N ASP A 146 15.66 15.30 -19.68
CA ASP A 146 14.32 14.75 -19.82
C ASP A 146 13.82 14.33 -18.43
N ILE A 147 12.73 14.93 -17.98
CA ILE A 147 12.09 14.59 -16.71
C ILE A 147 10.79 13.87 -17.01
N ASP A 148 10.66 12.64 -16.53
CA ASP A 148 9.47 11.82 -16.73
C ASP A 148 8.32 12.20 -15.78
N ALA A 149 7.19 11.50 -15.91
CA ALA A 149 6.00 11.75 -15.08
C ALA A 149 6.21 11.43 -13.58
N ASN A 150 7.25 10.67 -13.22
CA ASN A 150 7.63 10.39 -11.84
C ASN A 150 8.63 11.42 -11.28
N GLY A 151 9.02 12.42 -12.08
CA GLY A 151 10.02 13.41 -11.71
C GLY A 151 11.46 12.90 -11.80
N ILE A 152 11.71 11.78 -12.48
CA ILE A 152 13.06 11.21 -12.62
C ILE A 152 13.78 11.87 -13.81
N LEU A 153 14.99 12.37 -13.56
CA LEU A 153 15.83 13.02 -14.56
C LEU A 153 16.66 12.02 -15.36
N ASN A 154 16.51 12.06 -16.68
CA ASN A 154 17.32 11.39 -17.67
C ASN A 154 18.19 12.42 -18.41
N VAL A 155 19.49 12.17 -18.50
CA VAL A 155 20.41 13.06 -19.23
C VAL A 155 21.02 12.31 -20.40
N SER A 156 20.98 12.89 -21.59
CA SER A 156 21.70 12.33 -22.74
C SER A 156 22.53 13.40 -23.43
N ALA A 157 23.72 13.02 -23.88
CA ALA A 157 24.57 13.87 -24.70
C ALA A 157 24.75 13.23 -26.07
N GLU A 158 24.60 14.03 -27.13
CA GLU A 158 24.78 13.64 -28.52
C GLU A 158 25.74 14.62 -29.19
N ASP A 159 26.80 14.10 -29.81
CA ASP A 159 27.62 14.89 -30.71
C ASP A 159 26.95 14.93 -32.09
N LYS A 160 26.45 16.10 -32.49
CA LYS A 160 25.76 16.29 -33.78
C LYS A 160 26.67 16.11 -34.99
N THR A 161 27.99 16.20 -34.82
CA THR A 161 28.93 16.04 -35.94
C THR A 161 29.20 14.58 -36.27
N THR A 162 29.16 13.69 -35.27
CA THR A 162 29.45 12.27 -35.42
C THR A 162 28.21 11.38 -35.29
N GLY A 163 27.10 11.91 -34.76
CA GLY A 163 25.89 11.16 -34.43
C GLY A 163 26.05 10.24 -33.22
N GLN A 164 27.20 10.26 -32.53
CA GLN A 164 27.42 9.46 -31.33
C GLN A 164 26.57 9.99 -30.18
N LYS A 165 25.87 9.09 -29.49
CA LYS A 165 25.02 9.41 -28.34
C LYS A 165 25.48 8.58 -27.14
N ASN A 166 25.65 9.25 -26.01
CA ASN A 166 25.73 8.59 -24.71
C ASN A 166 24.55 9.08 -23.86
N LYS A 167 23.72 8.14 -23.42
CA LYS A 167 22.62 8.39 -22.50
C LYS A 167 23.05 7.90 -21.11
N ILE A 168 22.89 8.75 -20.12
CA ILE A 168 23.01 8.39 -18.71
C ILE A 168 21.68 8.73 -18.05
N THR A 169 20.96 7.73 -17.58
CA THR A 169 19.94 7.99 -16.59
C THR A 169 20.68 8.35 -15.31
N ILE A 170 20.58 9.61 -14.86
CA ILE A 170 21.15 10.00 -13.57
C ILE A 170 20.23 9.43 -12.50
N THR A 171 20.40 8.14 -12.22
CA THR A 171 19.98 7.59 -10.94
C THR A 171 20.89 8.21 -9.89
N ASN A 172 20.31 8.73 -8.82
CA ASN A 172 21.06 9.32 -7.72
C ASN A 172 21.79 8.19 -6.96
N ASP A 173 22.91 7.70 -7.51
CA ASP A 173 23.55 6.43 -7.11
C ASP A 173 24.20 6.48 -5.71
N LYS A 174 24.45 7.67 -5.16
CA LYS A 174 24.95 7.78 -3.78
C LYS A 174 23.83 7.51 -2.80
N GLY A 175 23.79 6.28 -2.29
CA GLY A 175 22.86 5.84 -1.25
C GLY A 175 21.62 5.10 -1.77
N ARG A 176 21.58 4.74 -3.05
CA ARG A 176 20.53 3.85 -3.60
C ARG A 176 21.05 2.42 -3.71
N LEU A 177 20.12 1.49 -3.55
CA LEU A 177 20.37 0.06 -3.62
C LEU A 177 20.74 -0.33 -5.06
N SER A 178 21.72 -1.21 -5.21
CA SER A 178 22.03 -1.83 -6.50
C SER A 178 20.88 -2.73 -6.96
N LYS A 179 20.87 -3.13 -8.24
CA LYS A 179 19.86 -4.07 -8.74
C LYS A 179 19.92 -5.38 -7.98
N GLU A 180 21.13 -5.85 -7.68
CA GLU A 180 21.40 -7.05 -6.90
C GLU A 180 20.88 -6.90 -5.45
N ASP A 181 21.07 -5.73 -4.82
CA ASP A 181 20.52 -5.46 -3.48
C ASP A 181 19.00 -5.46 -3.48
N ILE A 182 18.37 -4.86 -4.50
CA ILE A 182 16.91 -4.84 -4.66
C ILE A 182 16.38 -6.28 -4.82
N GLU A 183 17.00 -7.07 -5.70
CA GLU A 183 16.62 -8.47 -5.91
C GLU A 183 16.74 -9.30 -4.62
N LYS A 184 17.83 -9.10 -3.86
CA LYS A 184 18.00 -9.74 -2.56
C LYS A 184 16.91 -9.32 -1.56
N MET A 185 16.58 -8.03 -1.48
CA MET A 185 15.50 -7.55 -0.61
C MET A 185 14.14 -8.10 -1.00
N VAL A 186 13.86 -8.27 -2.29
CA VAL A 186 12.62 -8.89 -2.77
C VAL A 186 12.55 -10.35 -2.34
N GLN A 187 13.63 -11.12 -2.50
CA GLN A 187 13.69 -12.51 -2.04
C GLN A 187 13.53 -12.64 -0.52
N GLU A 188 14.17 -11.76 0.25
CA GLU A 188 14.00 -11.71 1.70
C GLU A 188 12.56 -11.36 2.09
N ALA A 189 11.92 -10.41 1.40
CA ALA A 189 10.52 -10.06 1.63
C ALA A 189 9.56 -11.21 1.30
N GLU A 190 9.79 -11.95 0.22
CA GLU A 190 9.01 -13.16 -0.13
C GLU A 190 9.16 -14.25 0.93
N LYS A 191 10.37 -14.43 1.46
CA LYS A 191 10.63 -15.35 2.56
C LYS A 191 9.85 -14.95 3.82
N TYR A 192 9.91 -13.69 4.23
CA TYR A 192 9.17 -13.21 5.41
C TYR A 192 7.66 -13.29 5.21
N LYS A 193 7.16 -13.03 3.99
CA LYS A 193 5.75 -13.23 3.65
C LYS A 193 5.33 -14.69 3.89
N ALA A 194 6.14 -15.66 3.49
CA ALA A 194 5.84 -17.08 3.70
C ALA A 194 5.84 -17.44 5.21
N GLU A 195 6.80 -16.91 5.98
CA GLU A 195 6.85 -17.07 7.43
C GLU A 195 5.60 -16.45 8.11
N ASP A 196 5.19 -15.25 7.70
CA ASP A 196 3.98 -14.58 8.20
C ASP A 196 2.70 -15.37 7.86
N GLU A 197 2.61 -15.97 6.67
CA GLU A 197 1.49 -16.83 6.27
C GLU A 197 1.42 -18.12 7.09
N GLU A 198 2.57 -18.74 7.39
CA GLU A 198 2.66 -19.92 8.27
C GLU A 198 2.25 -19.58 9.71
N HIS A 199 2.75 -18.45 10.24
CA HIS A 199 2.35 -17.94 11.55
C HIS A 199 0.85 -17.63 11.61
N LYS A 200 0.29 -17.03 10.56
CA LYS A 200 -1.16 -16.79 10.46
C LYS A 200 -1.93 -18.10 10.50
N LYS A 201 -1.54 -19.10 9.70
CA LYS A 201 -2.17 -20.42 9.69
C LYS A 201 -2.16 -21.08 11.08
N LYS A 202 -1.02 -21.02 11.78
CA LYS A 202 -0.87 -21.52 13.15
C LYS A 202 -1.84 -20.85 14.11
N VAL A 203 -1.96 -19.52 14.05
CA VAL A 203 -2.91 -18.76 14.88
C VAL A 203 -4.37 -19.12 14.52
N ASP A 204 -4.69 -19.25 13.24
CA ASP A 204 -6.03 -19.62 12.79
C ASP A 204 -6.42 -21.03 13.26
N SER A 205 -5.55 -22.03 13.13
CA SER A 205 -5.78 -23.41 13.64
C SER A 205 -5.93 -23.46 15.16
N LYS A 206 -5.10 -22.71 15.89
CA LYS A 206 -5.21 -22.60 17.36
C LYS A 206 -6.55 -21.99 17.76
N ASN A 207 -6.91 -20.85 17.16
CA ASN A 207 -8.18 -20.16 17.43
C ASN A 207 -9.37 -21.05 17.06
N ALA A 208 -9.28 -21.84 15.99
CA ALA A 208 -10.31 -22.80 15.63
C ALA A 208 -10.52 -23.82 16.76
N LEU A 209 -9.45 -24.48 17.22
CA LEU A 209 -9.52 -25.48 18.30
C LEU A 209 -10.09 -24.86 19.58
N GLU A 210 -9.59 -23.69 19.96
CA GLU A 210 -10.06 -22.96 21.13
C GLU A 210 -11.55 -22.61 21.04
N ASN A 211 -11.98 -22.02 19.92
CA ASN A 211 -13.37 -21.66 19.68
C ASN A 211 -14.28 -22.90 19.69
N TYR A 212 -13.87 -24.01 19.06
CA TYR A 212 -14.66 -25.24 19.07
C TYR A 212 -14.78 -25.81 20.49
N ALA A 213 -13.69 -25.88 21.24
CA ALA A 213 -13.70 -26.38 22.62
C ALA A 213 -14.65 -25.55 23.50
N TYR A 214 -14.58 -24.22 23.46
CA TYR A 214 -15.46 -23.35 24.23
C TYR A 214 -16.92 -23.39 23.77
N ASN A 215 -17.18 -23.39 22.46
CA ASN A 215 -18.53 -23.50 21.92
C ASN A 215 -19.18 -24.83 22.30
N MET A 216 -18.41 -25.92 22.23
CA MET A 216 -18.89 -27.23 22.64
C MET A 216 -19.17 -27.29 24.14
N ARG A 217 -18.29 -26.68 24.95
CA ARG A 217 -18.47 -26.57 26.40
C ARG A 217 -19.77 -25.87 26.77
N ASN A 218 -20.09 -24.80 26.06
CA ASN A 218 -21.34 -24.06 26.27
C ASN A 218 -22.54 -24.88 25.80
N THR A 219 -22.42 -25.58 24.67
CA THR A 219 -23.50 -26.43 24.12
C THR A 219 -23.90 -27.55 25.09
N ILE A 220 -22.95 -28.26 25.69
CA ILE A 220 -23.24 -29.34 26.64
C ILE A 220 -23.66 -28.86 28.04
N LYS A 221 -23.42 -27.57 28.34
CA LYS A 221 -23.87 -26.91 29.57
C LYS A 221 -25.27 -26.31 29.44
N ASP A 222 -25.78 -26.14 28.22
CA ASP A 222 -27.17 -25.72 28.00
C ASP A 222 -28.14 -26.79 28.49
N ASP A 223 -29.08 -26.42 29.36
CA ASP A 223 -30.01 -27.34 30.01
C ASP A 223 -30.85 -28.18 29.03
N LYS A 224 -31.16 -27.65 27.84
CA LYS A 224 -31.96 -28.35 26.82
C LYS A 224 -31.18 -29.46 26.12
N ILE A 225 -29.87 -29.29 26.02
CA ILE A 225 -28.95 -30.27 25.43
C ILE A 225 -28.49 -31.25 26.52
N ALA A 226 -28.11 -30.73 27.68
CA ALA A 226 -27.61 -31.51 28.81
C ALA A 226 -28.61 -32.58 29.28
N SER A 227 -29.92 -32.28 29.24
CA SER A 227 -30.98 -33.23 29.61
C SER A 227 -31.21 -34.35 28.59
N LYS A 228 -30.71 -34.22 27.36
CA LYS A 228 -30.85 -35.20 26.26
C LYS A 228 -29.62 -36.09 26.09
N LEU A 229 -28.54 -35.80 26.81
CA LEU A 229 -27.30 -36.57 26.76
C LEU A 229 -27.24 -37.58 27.92
N PRO A 230 -26.91 -38.86 27.66
CA PRO A 230 -26.58 -39.79 28.73
C PRO A 230 -25.43 -39.24 29.58
N GLU A 231 -25.49 -39.44 30.91
CA GLU A 231 -24.48 -38.91 31.84
C GLU A 231 -23.05 -39.37 31.50
N ALA A 232 -22.91 -40.62 31.01
CA ALA A 232 -21.65 -41.17 30.55
C ALA A 232 -21.10 -40.46 29.29
N ASP A 233 -21.97 -40.11 28.35
CA ASP A 233 -21.60 -39.42 27.12
C ASP A 233 -21.29 -37.94 27.39
N LYS A 234 -22.05 -37.29 28.28
CA LYS A 234 -21.80 -35.92 28.74
C LYS A 234 -20.42 -35.82 29.39
N LYS A 235 -20.11 -36.70 30.33
CA LYS A 235 -18.81 -36.74 31.01
C LYS A 235 -17.66 -36.95 30.01
N LYS A 236 -17.86 -37.82 29.02
CA LYS A 236 -16.85 -38.08 27.98
C LYS A 236 -16.54 -36.84 27.14
N ILE A 237 -17.56 -36.04 26.81
CA ILE A 237 -17.34 -34.76 26.11
C ILE A 237 -16.65 -33.74 27.03
N GLU A 238 -17.10 -33.61 28.29
CA GLU A 238 -16.49 -32.68 29.26
C GLU A 238 -15.00 -32.99 29.47
N ASP A 239 -14.64 -34.25 29.69
CA ASP A 239 -13.25 -34.69 29.86
C ASP A 239 -12.41 -34.41 28.60
N ALA A 240 -12.99 -34.60 27.40
CA ALA A 240 -12.29 -34.33 26.14
C ALA A 240 -12.06 -32.81 25.91
N ILE A 241 -13.05 -31.98 26.23
CA ILE A 241 -12.93 -30.52 26.12
C ILE A 241 -11.91 -29.99 27.12
N ASP A 242 -12.03 -30.36 28.40
CA ASP A 242 -11.10 -29.88 29.43
C ASP A 242 -9.67 -30.38 29.14
N GLY A 243 -9.52 -31.58 28.58
CA GLY A 243 -8.25 -32.09 28.06
C GLY A 243 -7.70 -31.27 26.89
N ALA A 244 -8.53 -30.90 25.92
CA ALA A 244 -8.14 -30.07 24.78
C ALA A 244 -7.76 -28.64 25.20
N ILE A 245 -8.50 -28.03 26.14
CA ILE A 245 -8.18 -26.71 26.70
C ILE A 245 -6.85 -26.77 27.47
N THR A 246 -6.67 -27.77 28.32
CA THR A 246 -5.42 -27.96 29.06
C THR A 246 -4.25 -28.19 28.11
N TRP A 247 -4.46 -28.93 27.02
CA TRP A 247 -3.44 -29.12 25.99
C TRP A 247 -3.12 -27.80 25.27
N LEU A 248 -4.13 -27.02 24.87
CA LEU A 248 -3.94 -25.69 24.28
C LEU A 248 -3.09 -24.79 25.19
N ASP A 249 -3.41 -24.72 26.49
CA ASP A 249 -2.70 -23.89 27.46
C ASP A 249 -1.22 -24.27 27.60
N ASN A 250 -0.91 -25.57 27.53
CA ASN A 250 0.46 -26.08 27.64
C ASN A 250 1.23 -26.08 26.31
N ASN A 251 0.55 -25.96 25.17
CA ASN A 251 1.12 -26.13 23.83
C ASN A 251 0.88 -24.91 22.93
N GLN A 252 1.02 -23.71 23.50
CA GLN A 252 0.81 -22.42 22.81
C GLN A 252 1.75 -22.22 21.60
N LEU A 253 2.87 -22.94 21.55
CA LEU A 253 3.87 -22.87 20.49
C LEU A 253 3.83 -24.08 19.52
N ALA A 254 2.83 -24.95 19.64
CA ALA A 254 2.66 -26.10 18.75
C ALA A 254 2.46 -25.68 17.29
N GLU A 255 2.76 -26.56 16.35
CA GLU A 255 2.56 -26.27 14.93
C GLU A 255 1.09 -26.34 14.52
N ALA A 256 0.75 -25.70 13.38
CA ALA A 256 -0.62 -25.67 12.87
C ALA A 256 -1.23 -27.08 12.76
N GLU A 257 -0.41 -28.04 12.31
CA GLU A 257 -0.80 -29.45 12.15
C GLU A 257 -1.13 -30.12 13.50
N GLU A 258 -0.43 -29.77 14.58
CA GLU A 258 -0.70 -30.30 15.91
C GLU A 258 -2.02 -29.76 16.48
N PHE A 259 -2.32 -28.47 16.24
CA PHE A 259 -3.62 -27.89 16.56
C PHE A 259 -4.74 -28.55 15.75
N ASP A 260 -4.53 -28.76 14.45
CA ASP A 260 -5.50 -29.41 13.55
C ASP A 260 -5.76 -30.86 13.95
N ASP A 261 -4.73 -31.60 14.36
CA ASP A 261 -4.90 -32.99 14.79
C ASP A 261 -5.60 -33.09 16.15
N LYS A 262 -5.31 -32.18 17.08
CA LYS A 262 -6.06 -32.07 18.34
C LYS A 262 -7.51 -31.66 18.13
N MET A 263 -7.77 -30.80 17.15
CA MET A 263 -9.13 -30.49 16.71
C MET A 263 -9.86 -31.74 16.21
N LYS A 264 -9.26 -32.50 15.29
CA LYS A 264 -9.87 -33.75 14.79
C LYS A 264 -10.12 -34.77 15.89
N GLU A 265 -9.23 -34.87 16.88
CA GLU A 265 -9.41 -35.73 18.04
C GLU A 265 -10.65 -35.32 18.86
N LEU A 266 -10.78 -34.01 19.14
CA LEU A 266 -11.91 -33.46 19.87
C LEU A 266 -13.23 -33.63 19.09
N GLU A 267 -13.23 -33.31 17.80
CA GLU A 267 -14.36 -33.53 16.88
C GLU A 267 -14.75 -35.00 16.78
N GLY A 268 -13.77 -35.90 16.71
CA GLY A 268 -13.99 -37.35 16.63
C GLY A 268 -14.68 -37.91 17.87
N ILE A 269 -14.58 -37.24 19.02
CA ILE A 269 -15.29 -37.61 20.25
C ILE A 269 -16.66 -36.92 20.29
N CYS A 270 -16.72 -35.62 20.01
CA CYS A 270 -17.93 -34.81 20.17
C CYS A 270 -18.98 -35.12 19.09
N ASN A 271 -18.57 -35.21 17.82
CA ASN A 271 -19.49 -35.33 16.68
C ASN A 271 -20.33 -36.61 16.72
N PRO A 272 -19.79 -37.82 17.01
CA PRO A 272 -20.62 -39.03 17.08
C PRO A 272 -21.65 -39.00 18.21
N ILE A 273 -21.34 -38.36 19.34
CA ILE A 273 -22.23 -38.26 20.49
C ILE A 273 -23.38 -37.29 20.19
N ILE A 274 -23.06 -36.14 19.58
CA ILE A 274 -24.06 -35.14 19.18
C ILE A 274 -24.92 -35.66 18.03
N ALA A 275 -24.35 -36.37 17.07
CA ALA A 275 -25.10 -37.00 15.99
C ALA A 275 -26.10 -38.04 16.55
N LYS A 276 -25.70 -38.85 17.54
CA LYS A 276 -26.61 -39.77 18.24
C LYS A 276 -27.72 -39.04 19.00
N MET A 277 -27.44 -37.88 19.59
CA MET A 277 -28.48 -37.05 20.22
C MET A 277 -29.53 -36.59 19.18
N TYR A 278 -29.10 -36.13 18.00
CA TYR A 278 -30.03 -35.73 16.93
C TYR A 278 -30.76 -36.92 16.29
N GLN A 279 -30.12 -38.08 16.15
CA GLN A 279 -30.75 -39.31 15.64
C GLN A 279 -31.68 -39.96 16.65
N GLY A 280 -31.38 -39.90 17.94
CA GLY A 280 -32.24 -40.35 19.04
C GLY A 280 -33.43 -39.42 19.32
N ALA A 281 -33.33 -38.16 18.88
CA ALA A 281 -34.41 -37.17 18.93
C ALA A 281 -35.36 -37.23 17.71
N GLY A 282 -35.26 -38.26 16.87
CA GLY A 282 -36.12 -38.47 15.71
C GLY A 282 -37.46 -39.14 16.04
N ALA A 283 -38.36 -38.43 16.73
CA ALA A 283 -39.82 -38.64 16.67
C ALA A 283 -40.62 -37.45 17.22
N GLU A 284 -40.28 -36.20 16.86
CA GLU A 284 -41.23 -35.07 16.94
C GLU A 284 -40.74 -33.91 16.07
N MET A 285 -41.01 -34.03 14.77
CA MET A 285 -41.17 -32.87 13.88
C MET A 285 -42.63 -32.41 14.01
N PRO A 286 -42.92 -31.12 14.26
CA PRO A 286 -44.25 -30.59 14.01
C PRO A 286 -44.49 -30.65 12.50
N GLY A 287 -45.35 -31.58 12.08
CA GLY A 287 -45.89 -31.61 10.73
C GLY A 287 -46.72 -30.36 10.50
N GLY A 288 -46.23 -29.49 9.62
CA GLY A 288 -46.96 -28.39 9.02
C GLY A 288 -46.67 -28.39 7.53
N MET A 289 -47.31 -29.34 6.83
CA MET A 289 -47.32 -29.45 5.39
C MET A 289 -48.43 -28.51 4.90
N ASP A 290 -48.06 -27.35 4.35
CA ASP A 290 -48.89 -26.64 3.39
C ASP A 290 -48.14 -26.65 2.06
N GLU A 291 -48.71 -27.41 1.13
CA GLU A 291 -48.30 -27.54 -0.26
C GLU A 291 -48.65 -26.26 -1.01
N ASP A 292 -47.65 -25.57 -1.55
CA ASP A 292 -47.75 -25.06 -2.91
C ASP A 292 -46.35 -24.77 -3.48
N ALA A 293 -45.95 -25.59 -4.45
CA ALA A 293 -44.84 -25.33 -5.36
C ALA A 293 -45.43 -25.26 -6.77
N PRO A 294 -44.88 -24.45 -7.69
CA PRO A 294 -43.73 -24.92 -8.49
C PRO A 294 -42.77 -23.78 -8.87
N ALA A 295 -41.57 -23.92 -9.44
CA ALA A 295 -40.65 -25.01 -9.73
C ALA A 295 -39.31 -24.38 -10.18
N SER A 296 -38.22 -25.14 -10.02
CA SER A 296 -37.03 -25.20 -10.89
C SER A 296 -36.31 -23.91 -11.35
N ALA A 297 -35.02 -23.78 -11.00
CA ALA A 297 -33.92 -23.97 -11.96
C ALA A 297 -32.54 -23.86 -11.29
N ALA A 298 -31.62 -24.68 -11.78
CA ALA A 298 -30.24 -24.84 -11.35
C ALA A 298 -29.31 -23.70 -11.77
N GLY A 299 -28.13 -23.64 -11.13
CA GLY A 299 -26.92 -23.04 -11.71
C GLY A 299 -26.11 -22.22 -10.71
N GLY A 300 -24.97 -22.76 -10.28
CA GLY A 300 -24.07 -22.11 -9.31
C GLY A 300 -23.23 -20.96 -9.88
N SER A 301 -22.62 -20.21 -8.96
CA SER A 301 -21.24 -19.68 -9.04
C SER A 301 -21.05 -18.47 -8.10
N SER A 302 -19.96 -18.52 -7.31
CA SER A 302 -19.13 -17.37 -6.85
C SER A 302 -19.78 -16.25 -6.02
N GLY A 303 -19.39 -16.16 -4.73
CA GLY A 303 -19.79 -15.09 -3.80
C GLY A 303 -19.05 -13.75 -4.00
N PRO A 304 -19.24 -12.81 -3.06
CA PRO A 304 -18.08 -12.27 -2.34
C PRO A 304 -18.32 -12.15 -0.82
N GLY A 305 -17.21 -12.10 -0.08
CA GLY A 305 -17.12 -12.17 1.38
C GLY A 305 -17.66 -10.96 2.16
N PRO A 306 -17.51 -10.99 3.51
CA PRO A 306 -18.26 -10.15 4.43
C PRO A 306 -17.77 -8.71 4.48
N LYS A 307 -18.74 -7.80 4.62
CA LYS A 307 -18.55 -6.36 4.84
C LYS A 307 -18.27 -6.12 6.32
N ILE A 308 -17.27 -5.28 6.62
CA ILE A 308 -16.95 -4.82 7.96
C ILE A 308 -17.93 -3.70 8.31
N GLU A 309 -18.76 -3.94 9.32
CA GLU A 309 -19.63 -2.95 9.94
C GLU A 309 -18.83 -2.00 10.83
N GLU A 310 -19.29 -0.75 10.81
CA GLU A 310 -18.87 0.38 11.63
C GLU A 310 -18.99 0.04 13.12
N VAL A 311 -18.00 0.45 13.90
CA VAL A 311 -18.09 0.52 15.37
C VAL A 311 -17.97 1.98 15.74
N ASP A 312 -19.02 2.49 16.39
CA ASP A 312 -19.13 3.82 17.03
C ASP A 312 -17.95 4.15 17.97
#